data_AF-A0A965UMR2-F1
#
_entry.id   AF-A0A965UMR2-F1
#
_cell.length_a   1.000
_cell.length_b   1.000
_cell.length_c   1.000
_cell.angle_alpha   90.00
_cell.angle_beta   90.00
_cell.angle_gamma   90.00
#
_symmetry.space_group_name_H-M   'P 1'
#
loop_
_entity.id
_entity.type
_entity.pdbx_description
1 polymer ?
#
loop_
_entity_poly.entity_id
_entity_poly.type
_entity_poly.pdbx_seq_one_letter_code
_entity_poly.pdbx_strand_id
1 'polypeptide(L)'
;MIRSNHTDRLYNVTMKKIPAFLALPELRFEKFMRLDELGITYHKKPYAIAKGIVAVHGDEGSVKPTPGLTALDAARRQGISVICGHTHRAGQSAFTEASGGRVGRILRGWEAGHLMDVRQAHYTKGTMNWQQAFIIIEEIGTNVQVSIINLEKDGTFIVSGKRYGRSR
;
A
#
# COMPACT_ATOMS: atom_id res chain seq x y z
N MET A 1 6.52 -8.55 1.88
CA MET A 1 6.73 -7.44 0.91
C MET A 1 5.88 -7.69 -0.33
N ILE A 2 5.22 -6.68 -0.88
CA ILE A 2 4.42 -6.79 -2.10
C ILE A 2 5.23 -6.25 -3.29
N ARG A 3 5.01 -6.80 -4.49
CA ARG A 3 5.64 -6.30 -5.72
C ARG A 3 5.28 -4.84 -6.01
N SER A 4 6.17 -4.10 -6.67
CA SER A 4 6.01 -2.67 -7.00
C SER A 4 6.65 -2.33 -8.35
N ASN A 5 6.28 -1.17 -8.92
CA ASN A 5 6.90 -0.68 -10.14
C ASN A 5 8.44 -0.53 -10.01
N HIS A 6 8.95 -0.26 -8.81
CA HIS A 6 10.40 -0.17 -8.57
C HIS A 6 11.09 -1.53 -8.55
N THR A 7 10.49 -2.53 -7.89
CA THR A 7 11.02 -3.90 -7.82
C THR A 7 10.99 -4.55 -9.19
N ASP A 8 9.90 -4.34 -9.94
CA ASP A 8 9.72 -4.91 -11.26
C ASP A 8 10.63 -4.23 -12.27
N ARG A 9 10.89 -2.92 -12.16
CA ARG A 9 11.84 -2.24 -13.05
C ARG A 9 13.26 -2.76 -12.86
N LEU A 10 13.72 -2.93 -11.62
CA LEU A 10 15.05 -3.51 -11.36
C LEU A 10 15.17 -4.89 -12.00
N TYR A 11 14.16 -5.75 -11.78
CA TYR A 11 14.12 -7.08 -12.38
C TYR A 11 14.08 -7.02 -13.91
N ASN A 12 13.14 -6.27 -14.49
CA ASN A 12 12.90 -6.20 -15.92
C ASN A 12 14.08 -5.59 -16.70
N VAL A 13 14.75 -4.57 -16.17
CA VAL A 13 15.89 -3.93 -16.83
C VAL A 13 17.09 -4.88 -16.88
N THR A 14 17.40 -5.56 -15.79
CA THR A 14 18.49 -6.54 -15.74
C THR A 14 18.22 -7.72 -16.66
N MET A 15 17.00 -8.26 -16.63
CA MET A 15 16.64 -9.46 -17.40
C MET A 15 16.48 -9.20 -18.90
N LYS A 16 16.03 -8.01 -19.31
CA LYS A 16 15.97 -7.64 -20.73
C LYS A 16 17.35 -7.48 -21.37
N LYS A 17 18.36 -7.05 -20.60
CA LYS A 17 19.72 -6.81 -21.13
C LYS A 17 20.56 -8.07 -21.19
N ILE A 18 20.38 -9.00 -20.25
CA ILE A 18 21.14 -10.25 -20.20
C ILE A 18 20.18 -11.41 -19.84
N PRO A 19 19.47 -11.98 -20.83
CA PRO A 19 18.48 -13.03 -20.60
C PRO A 19 19.05 -14.28 -19.91
N ALA A 20 20.34 -14.57 -20.09
CA ALA A 20 21.03 -15.69 -19.42
C ALA A 20 20.97 -15.60 -17.88
N PHE A 21 20.82 -14.39 -17.32
CA PHE A 21 20.69 -14.19 -15.87
C PHE A 21 19.34 -14.64 -15.31
N LEU A 22 18.32 -14.87 -16.15
CA LEU A 22 17.04 -15.45 -15.71
C LEU A 22 17.18 -16.88 -15.19
N ALA A 23 18.18 -17.61 -15.69
CA ALA A 23 18.43 -19.00 -15.31
C ALA A 23 19.16 -19.13 -13.97
N LEU A 24 19.75 -18.04 -13.45
CA LEU A 24 20.52 -18.06 -12.21
C LEU A 24 19.59 -17.90 -10.99
N PRO A 25 19.46 -18.94 -10.14
CA PRO A 25 18.57 -18.89 -8.97
C PRO A 25 18.89 -17.75 -7.99
N GLU A 26 20.14 -17.30 -7.95
CA GLU A 26 20.67 -16.22 -7.10
C GLU A 26 20.21 -14.84 -7.54
N LEU A 27 19.92 -14.65 -8.83
CA LEU A 27 19.47 -13.38 -9.41
C LEU A 27 17.94 -13.24 -9.43
N ARG A 28 17.22 -14.20 -8.87
CA ARG A 28 15.81 -14.03 -8.52
C ARG A 28 15.70 -12.91 -7.48
N PHE A 29 14.70 -12.04 -7.64
CA PHE A 29 14.56 -10.83 -6.82
C PHE A 29 14.61 -11.13 -5.31
N GLU A 30 13.97 -12.21 -4.89
CA GLU A 30 13.89 -12.68 -3.51
C GLU A 30 15.28 -13.03 -2.94
N LYS A 31 16.13 -13.70 -3.72
CA LYS A 31 17.49 -14.06 -3.35
C LYS A 31 18.45 -12.88 -3.43
N PHE A 32 18.35 -12.09 -4.50
CA PHE A 32 19.18 -10.90 -4.72
C PHE A 32 19.01 -9.88 -3.59
N MET A 33 17.78 -9.65 -3.15
CA MET A 33 17.46 -8.77 -2.02
C MET A 33 17.61 -9.45 -0.65
N ARG A 34 18.05 -10.72 -0.62
CA ARG A 34 18.21 -11.54 0.59
C ARG A 34 16.94 -11.60 1.45
N LEU A 35 15.75 -11.58 0.82
CA LEU A 35 14.47 -11.59 1.52
C LEU A 35 14.29 -12.88 2.32
N ASP A 36 14.74 -14.02 1.78
CA ASP A 36 14.67 -15.30 2.46
C ASP A 36 15.50 -15.32 3.76
N GLU A 37 16.67 -14.69 3.77
CA GLU A 37 17.52 -14.58 4.96
C GLU A 37 16.92 -13.64 6.02
N LEU A 38 16.12 -12.67 5.59
CA LEU A 38 15.40 -11.75 6.46
C LEU A 38 14.03 -12.29 6.90
N GLY A 39 13.63 -13.49 6.47
CA GLY A 39 12.32 -14.06 6.74
C GLY A 39 11.15 -13.31 6.08
N ILE A 40 11.41 -12.58 4.99
CA ILE A 40 10.41 -11.76 4.30
C ILE A 40 9.85 -12.52 3.11
N THR A 41 8.54 -12.79 3.13
CA THR A 41 7.85 -13.35 1.96
C THR A 41 7.57 -12.25 0.92
N TYR A 42 7.89 -12.53 -0.35
CA TYR A 42 7.58 -11.64 -1.48
C TYR A 42 6.30 -12.06 -2.19
N HIS A 43 5.30 -11.17 -2.24
CA HIS A 43 4.01 -11.42 -2.86
C HIS A 43 3.94 -10.77 -4.25
N LYS A 44 3.90 -11.60 -5.29
CA LYS A 44 3.73 -11.18 -6.70
C LYS A 44 2.29 -10.88 -7.08
N LYS A 45 1.34 -11.38 -6.29
CA LYS A 45 -0.11 -11.21 -6.44
C LYS A 45 -0.65 -10.37 -5.27
N PRO A 46 -1.86 -9.80 -5.39
CA PRO A 46 -2.53 -9.15 -4.26
C PRO A 46 -2.49 -10.04 -3.01
N TYR A 47 -2.06 -9.46 -1.89
CA TYR A 47 -1.87 -10.19 -0.65
C TYR A 47 -3.13 -10.11 0.21
N ALA A 48 -3.76 -11.24 0.53
CA ALA A 48 -4.89 -11.27 1.44
C ALA A 48 -4.41 -10.93 2.87
N ILE A 49 -4.46 -9.64 3.21
CA ILE A 49 -3.91 -9.10 4.46
C ILE A 49 -4.86 -9.29 5.65
N ALA A 50 -6.16 -9.34 5.38
CA ALA A 50 -7.21 -9.56 6.36
C ALA A 50 -8.46 -10.09 5.64
N LYS A 51 -9.45 -10.60 6.39
CA LYS A 51 -10.68 -11.12 5.79
C LYS A 51 -11.39 -10.08 4.91
N GLY A 52 -11.54 -10.38 3.62
CA GLY A 52 -12.21 -9.51 2.66
C GLY A 52 -11.41 -8.28 2.23
N ILE A 53 -10.11 -8.22 2.56
CA ILE A 53 -9.21 -7.13 2.21
C ILE A 53 -7.93 -7.69 1.59
N VAL A 54 -7.53 -7.13 0.45
CA VAL A 54 -6.23 -7.39 -0.14
C VAL A 54 -5.34 -6.16 -0.11
N ALA A 55 -4.04 -6.36 0.06
CA ALA A 55 -3.03 -5.34 -0.08
C ALA A 55 -2.38 -5.45 -1.48
N VAL A 56 -2.21 -4.31 -2.14
CA VAL A 56 -1.50 -4.14 -3.41
C VAL A 56 -0.54 -2.96 -3.31
N HIS A 57 0.35 -2.76 -4.28
CA HIS A 57 1.23 -1.60 -4.25
C HIS A 57 0.49 -0.32 -4.62
N GLY A 58 -0.29 -0.33 -5.69
CA GLY A 58 -1.10 0.79 -6.17
C GLY A 58 -0.69 1.33 -7.56
N ASP A 59 0.36 0.79 -8.18
CA ASP A 59 0.77 1.09 -9.56
C ASP A 59 0.05 0.21 -10.61
N GLU A 60 -0.75 -0.76 -10.17
CA GLU A 60 -1.50 -1.67 -11.04
C GLU A 60 -2.64 -0.96 -11.81
N GLY A 61 -2.93 0.29 -11.50
CA GLY A 61 -3.98 1.10 -12.14
C GLY A 61 -3.65 2.59 -12.16
N SER A 62 -4.61 3.41 -12.59
CA SER A 62 -4.43 4.85 -12.63
C SER A 62 -4.51 5.45 -11.22
N VAL A 63 -3.42 6.08 -10.80
CA VAL A 63 -3.36 6.88 -9.57
C VAL A 63 -4.37 8.02 -9.64
N LYS A 64 -5.16 8.20 -8.58
CA LYS A 64 -6.13 9.29 -8.46
C LYS A 64 -5.53 10.45 -7.67
N PRO A 65 -5.93 11.71 -7.95
CA PRO A 65 -5.39 12.88 -7.27
C PRO A 65 -5.90 13.03 -5.83
N THR A 66 -7.08 12.48 -5.53
CA THR A 66 -7.74 12.56 -4.22
C THR A 66 -7.41 11.32 -3.38
N PRO A 67 -6.98 11.50 -2.11
CA PRO A 67 -6.72 10.39 -1.21
C PRO A 67 -7.91 9.42 -1.05
N GLY A 68 -7.61 8.12 -0.93
CA GLY A 68 -8.56 7.02 -0.83
C GLY A 68 -9.12 6.52 -2.18
N LEU A 69 -9.08 7.34 -3.24
CA LEU A 69 -9.74 6.99 -4.51
C LEU A 69 -8.95 6.00 -5.37
N THR A 70 -7.62 5.97 -5.30
CA THR A 70 -6.82 4.97 -6.03
C THR A 70 -7.14 3.56 -5.53
N ALA A 71 -7.14 3.39 -4.20
CA ALA A 71 -7.50 2.13 -3.57
C ALA A 71 -8.96 1.76 -3.82
N LEU A 72 -9.88 2.74 -3.82
CA LEU A 72 -11.30 2.46 -4.09
C LEU A 72 -11.53 2.04 -5.55
N ASP A 73 -10.86 2.68 -6.52
CA ASP A 73 -10.92 2.29 -7.93
C ASP A 73 -10.43 0.84 -8.11
N ALA A 74 -9.30 0.49 -7.49
CA ALA A 74 -8.79 -0.88 -7.46
C ALA A 74 -9.79 -1.85 -6.82
N ALA A 75 -10.39 -1.46 -5.69
CA ALA A 75 -11.37 -2.29 -4.98
C ALA A 75 -12.60 -2.58 -5.85
N ARG A 76 -13.14 -1.57 -6.53
CA ARG A 76 -14.30 -1.73 -7.44
C ARG A 76 -13.97 -2.64 -8.62
N ARG A 77 -12.76 -2.56 -9.17
CA ARG A 77 -12.32 -3.41 -10.29
C ARG A 77 -12.09 -4.86 -9.86
N GLN A 78 -11.57 -5.07 -8.65
CA GLN A 78 -11.27 -6.42 -8.13
C GLN A 78 -12.46 -7.07 -7.42
N GLY A 79 -13.50 -6.30 -7.06
CA GLY A 79 -14.66 -6.80 -6.33
C GLY A 79 -14.38 -7.16 -4.87
N ILE A 80 -13.28 -6.66 -4.30
CA ILE A 80 -12.82 -6.89 -2.92
C ILE A 80 -12.21 -5.60 -2.38
N SER A 81 -12.27 -5.36 -1.06
CA SER A 81 -11.70 -4.13 -0.49
C SER A 81 -10.18 -4.14 -0.61
N VAL A 82 -9.56 -2.97 -0.81
CA VAL A 82 -8.14 -2.85 -1.14
C VAL A 82 -7.45 -1.85 -0.22
N ILE A 83 -6.28 -2.24 0.28
CA ILE A 83 -5.29 -1.33 0.86
C ILE A 83 -4.16 -1.17 -0.16
N CYS A 84 -3.72 0.07 -0.43
CA CYS A 84 -2.54 0.30 -1.25
C CYS A 84 -1.61 1.39 -0.71
N GLY A 85 -0.38 1.38 -1.22
CA GLY A 85 0.61 2.43 -1.03
C GLY A 85 0.77 3.20 -2.35
N HIS A 86 2.02 3.32 -2.81
CA HIS A 86 2.45 3.93 -4.09
C HIS A 86 2.19 5.44 -4.24
N THR A 87 1.04 5.93 -3.78
CA THR A 87 0.56 7.28 -4.05
C THR A 87 1.07 8.31 -3.05
N HIS A 88 1.66 7.84 -1.94
CA HIS A 88 2.08 8.65 -0.79
C HIS A 88 0.93 9.44 -0.12
N ARG A 89 -0.32 9.17 -0.51
CA ARG A 89 -1.52 9.78 0.07
C ARG A 89 -2.06 8.91 1.18
N ALA A 90 -2.66 9.54 2.18
CA ALA A 90 -3.39 8.86 3.24
C ALA A 90 -4.86 9.22 3.14
N GLY A 91 -5.71 8.22 2.99
CA GLY A 91 -7.16 8.45 2.89
C GLY A 91 -7.96 7.18 2.70
N GLN A 92 -9.25 7.28 2.98
CA GLN A 92 -10.20 6.20 2.81
C GLN A 92 -11.39 6.68 1.97
N SER A 93 -11.90 5.80 1.13
CA SER A 93 -13.20 5.99 0.50
C SER A 93 -13.96 4.67 0.41
N ALA A 94 -15.25 4.74 0.13
CA ALA A 94 -16.13 3.58 0.07
C ALA A 94 -17.12 3.68 -1.10
N PHE A 95 -17.51 2.52 -1.59
CA PHE A 95 -18.57 2.33 -2.57
C PHE A 95 -19.55 1.31 -2.05
N THR A 96 -20.82 1.69 -1.97
CA THR A 96 -21.91 0.84 -1.48
C THR A 96 -22.81 0.47 -2.64
N GLU A 97 -23.00 -0.82 -2.84
CA GLU A 97 -24.07 -1.34 -3.70
C GLU A 97 -25.38 -1.31 -2.91
N ALA A 98 -26.46 -0.76 -3.48
CA ALA A 98 -27.77 -0.78 -2.86
C ALA A 98 -28.88 -0.76 -3.91
N SER A 99 -29.99 -1.42 -3.62
CA SER A 99 -31.21 -1.38 -4.44
C SER A 99 -32.44 -1.64 -3.57
N GLY A 100 -33.52 -0.90 -3.79
CA GLY A 100 -34.78 -1.06 -3.04
C GLY A 100 -34.63 -0.95 -1.51
N GLY A 101 -33.70 -0.11 -1.03
CA GLY A 101 -33.41 0.05 0.41
C GLY A 101 -32.56 -1.09 1.02
N ARG A 102 -32.17 -2.09 0.24
CA ARG A 102 -31.31 -3.19 0.70
C ARG A 102 -29.85 -2.86 0.36
N VAL A 103 -29.02 -2.79 1.40
CA VAL A 103 -27.57 -2.61 1.27
C VAL A 103 -26.94 -3.95 0.88
N GLY A 104 -26.18 -3.94 -0.21
CA GLY A 104 -25.36 -5.04 -0.69
C GLY A 104 -23.93 -4.94 -0.17
N ARG A 105 -22.95 -5.17 -1.05
CA ARG A 105 -21.53 -5.09 -0.69
C ARG A 105 -21.12 -3.64 -0.44
N ILE A 106 -20.21 -3.46 0.52
CA ILE A 106 -19.51 -2.20 0.73
C ILE A 106 -18.03 -2.46 0.45
N LEU A 107 -17.56 -1.97 -0.69
CA LEU A 107 -16.14 -2.01 -1.05
C LEU A 107 -15.46 -0.76 -0.50
N ARG A 108 -14.31 -0.98 0.14
CA ARG A 108 -13.52 0.10 0.73
C ARG A 108 -12.14 0.12 0.12
N GLY A 109 -11.63 1.34 -0.04
CA GLY A 109 -10.26 1.61 -0.46
C GLY A 109 -9.54 2.39 0.62
N TRP A 110 -8.35 1.97 1.00
CA TRP A 110 -7.46 2.73 1.88
C TRP A 110 -6.10 2.95 1.23
N GLU A 111 -5.63 4.19 1.28
CA GLU A 111 -4.25 4.53 0.95
C GLU A 111 -3.49 4.80 2.25
N ALA A 112 -2.32 4.16 2.43
CA ALA A 112 -1.63 4.09 3.72
C ALA A 112 -0.77 5.31 4.07
N GLY A 113 -0.58 6.27 3.16
CA GLY A 113 0.37 7.37 3.33
C GLY A 113 1.82 6.98 3.06
N HIS A 114 2.75 7.68 3.69
CA HIS A 114 4.18 7.37 3.64
C HIS A 114 4.89 7.62 4.97
N LEU A 115 6.06 7.01 5.15
CA LEU A 115 6.95 7.25 6.30
C LEU A 115 8.31 7.85 5.89
N MET A 116 8.47 8.23 4.62
CA MET A 116 9.71 8.82 4.13
C MET A 116 9.92 10.27 4.61
N ASP A 117 11.18 10.69 4.62
CA ASP A 117 11.57 12.10 4.73
C ASP A 117 11.34 12.82 3.39
N VAL A 118 10.33 13.69 3.34
CA VAL A 118 9.94 14.42 2.13
C VAL A 118 11.03 15.34 1.59
N ARG A 119 12.00 15.74 2.42
CA ARG A 119 13.13 16.57 1.99
C ARG A 119 14.06 15.85 1.01
N GLN A 120 14.05 14.52 1.04
CA GLN A 120 14.79 13.69 0.10
C GLN A 120 14.01 13.37 -1.18
N ALA A 121 12.75 13.82 -1.28
CA ALA A 121 11.91 13.63 -2.46
C ALA A 121 12.20 14.69 -3.55
N HIS A 122 13.45 14.85 -3.95
CA HIS A 122 13.88 15.93 -4.87
C HIS A 122 13.10 15.96 -6.19
N TYR A 123 12.62 14.81 -6.67
CA TYR A 123 11.83 14.69 -7.89
C TYR A 123 10.48 15.43 -7.84
N THR A 124 9.95 15.71 -6.65
CA THR A 124 8.70 16.49 -6.46
C THR A 124 8.90 17.98 -6.71
N LYS A 125 10.16 18.45 -6.70
CA LYS A 125 10.50 19.88 -6.70
C LYS A 125 9.81 20.67 -5.58
N GLY A 126 9.52 20.02 -4.45
CA GLY A 126 8.93 20.65 -3.26
C GLY A 126 7.41 20.75 -3.26
N THR A 127 6.72 20.33 -4.32
CA THR A 127 5.26 20.41 -4.41
C THR A 127 4.64 19.03 -4.46
N MET A 128 3.86 18.68 -3.44
CA MET A 128 3.19 17.39 -3.32
C MET A 128 1.92 17.47 -2.49
N ASN A 129 0.96 16.59 -2.76
CA ASN A 129 -0.24 16.39 -1.94
C ASN A 129 -0.12 15.02 -1.24
N TRP A 130 0.80 14.92 -0.27
CA TRP A 130 1.11 13.67 0.44
C TRP A 130 0.86 13.81 1.93
N GLN A 131 0.61 12.69 2.59
CA GLN A 131 0.34 12.63 4.03
C GLN A 131 1.22 11.56 4.67
N GLN A 132 1.87 11.91 5.78
CA GLN A 132 2.55 10.93 6.62
C GLN A 132 1.53 10.18 7.46
N ALA A 133 1.43 8.88 7.24
CA ALA A 133 0.49 8.02 7.93
C ALA A 133 0.94 6.56 7.87
N PHE A 134 0.26 5.73 8.65
CA PHE A 134 0.27 4.27 8.51
C PHE A 134 -1.12 3.73 8.85
N ILE A 135 -1.35 2.45 8.54
CA ILE A 135 -2.61 1.78 8.80
C ILE A 135 -2.42 0.76 9.93
N ILE A 136 -3.42 0.68 10.81
CA ILE A 136 -3.62 -0.42 11.74
C ILE A 136 -4.84 -1.22 11.27
N ILE A 137 -4.71 -2.54 11.23
CA ILE A 137 -5.79 -3.48 10.95
C ILE A 137 -6.06 -4.28 12.21
N GLU A 138 -7.31 -4.29 12.66
CA GLU A 138 -7.78 -5.07 13.79
C GLU A 138 -8.80 -6.10 13.28
N GLU A 139 -8.53 -7.38 13.51
CA GLU A 139 -9.38 -8.48 13.03
C GLU A 139 -9.83 -9.35 14.21
N ILE A 140 -11.15 -9.48 14.38
CA ILE A 140 -11.78 -10.36 15.37
C ILE A 140 -12.83 -11.22 14.66
N GLY A 141 -12.51 -12.50 14.46
CA GLY A 141 -13.38 -13.45 13.79
C GLY A 141 -13.65 -13.05 12.33
N THR A 142 -14.81 -12.47 12.05
CA THR A 142 -15.16 -11.97 10.72
C THR A 142 -15.15 -10.46 10.59
N ASN A 143 -14.94 -9.75 11.71
CA ASN A 143 -14.98 -8.30 11.77
C ASN A 143 -13.56 -7.77 11.54
N VAL A 144 -13.42 -6.88 10.57
CA VAL A 144 -12.14 -6.22 10.26
C VAL A 144 -12.34 -4.72 10.33
N GLN A 145 -11.58 -4.06 11.19
CA GLN A 145 -11.51 -2.61 11.31
C GLN A 145 -10.17 -2.13 10.76
N VAL A 146 -10.20 -1.04 9.99
CA VAL A 146 -9.00 -0.43 9.41
C VAL A 146 -8.96 1.03 9.83
N SER A 147 -7.89 1.41 10.50
CA SER A 147 -7.69 2.75 11.04
C SER A 147 -6.46 3.38 10.39
N ILE A 148 -6.64 4.57 9.80
CA ILE A 148 -5.52 5.38 9.29
C ILE A 148 -5.03 6.26 10.43
N ILE A 149 -3.76 6.12 10.77
CA ILE A 149 -3.08 6.88 11.80
C ILE A 149 -2.19 7.91 11.14
N ASN A 150 -2.57 9.18 11.24
CA ASN A 150 -1.77 10.29 10.72
C ASN A 150 -0.64 10.64 11.68
N LEU A 151 0.49 11.05 11.11
CA LEU A 151 1.60 11.65 11.84
C LEU A 151 1.53 13.17 11.72
N GLU A 152 1.78 13.84 12.83
CA GLU A 152 1.99 15.29 12.87
C GLU A 152 3.37 15.66 12.31
N LYS A 153 3.56 16.94 12.00
CA LYS A 153 4.82 17.46 11.43
C LYS A 153 6.05 17.18 12.30
N ASP A 154 5.85 17.04 13.61
CA ASP A 154 6.90 16.73 14.58
C ASP A 154 7.17 15.21 14.72
N GLY A 155 6.50 14.39 13.91
CA GLY A 155 6.62 12.92 13.91
C GLY A 155 5.84 12.24 15.02
N THR A 156 5.03 12.97 15.80
CA THR A 156 4.16 12.37 16.82
C THR A 156 2.83 11.92 16.23
N PHE A 157 2.19 10.95 16.88
CA PHE A 157 0.88 10.42 16.46
C PHE A 157 0.14 9.86 17.68
N ILE A 158 -1.17 9.63 17.54
CA ILE A 158 -2.02 9.10 18.62
C ILE A 158 -2.63 7.76 18.17
N VAL A 159 -2.51 6.75 19.01
CA VAL A 159 -3.15 5.44 18.84
C VAL A 159 -3.74 5.02 20.18
N SER A 160 -5.00 4.57 20.17
CA SER A 160 -5.69 4.07 21.36
C SER A 160 -5.59 5.01 22.58
N GLY A 161 -5.76 6.31 22.36
CA GLY A 161 -5.74 7.34 23.40
C GLY A 161 -4.36 7.72 23.93
N LYS A 162 -3.27 7.13 23.41
CA LYS A 162 -1.89 7.44 23.82
C LYS A 162 -1.12 8.13 22.70
N ARG A 163 -0.35 9.17 23.06
CA ARG A 163 0.59 9.84 22.14
C ARG A 163 1.91 9.06 22.07
N TYR A 164 2.42 8.89 20.86
CA TYR A 164 3.70 8.26 20.54
C TYR A 164 4.57 9.20 19.71
N GLY A 165 5.85 8.84 19.57
CA GLY A 165 6.87 9.68 18.95
C GLY A 165 7.48 10.69 19.92
N ARG A 166 8.49 11.42 19.47
CA ARG A 166 9.13 12.51 20.20
C ARG A 166 9.18 13.72 19.28
N SER A 167 8.76 14.87 19.79
CA SER A 167 8.90 16.14 19.07
C SER A 167 10.37 16.36 18.74
N ARG A 168 10.67 16.60 17.46
CA ARG A 168 12.03 16.76 16.94
C ARG A 168 12.52 18.19 17.09
#